data_AF-A0A8T6U1U7-F1
#
_entry.id   AF-A0A8T6U1U7-F1
#
_cell.length_a   1.000
_cell.length_b   1.000
_cell.length_c   1.000
_cell.angle_alpha   90.00
_cell.angle_beta   90.00
_cell.angle_gamma   90.00
#
_symmetry.space_group_name_H-M   'P 1'
#
loop_
_entity.id
_entity.type
_entity.pdbx_description
1 polymer ?
#
loop_
_entity_poly.entity_id
_entity_poly.type
_entity_poly.pdbx_seq_one_letter_code
_entity_poly.pdbx_strand_id
1 'polypeptide(L)'
;MLGIMGFAILLNLFNAGIRKKMVDQVKLRRIMKETRAWQKERMAAFKSKDQEKIAQLNKKSAYMNKLSMEMMQMNMRPMMITFIPLILIFYFVLPPMFSFTVGLSPVPLNVIPGDFFAL
;
A
#
# COMPACT_ATOMS: atom_id res chain seq x y z
N MET A 1 -11.98 30.01 -4.66
CA MET A 1 -11.11 29.61 -3.53
C MET A 1 -11.87 28.80 -2.48
N LEU A 2 -12.91 29.33 -1.82
CA LEU A 2 -13.64 28.62 -0.74
C LEU A 2 -14.33 27.31 -1.16
N GLY A 3 -14.89 27.22 -2.38
CA GLY A 3 -15.54 25.99 -2.87
C GLY A 3 -14.57 24.82 -3.07
N ILE A 4 -13.37 25.09 -3.60
CA ILE A 4 -12.32 24.09 -3.80
C ILE A 4 -11.83 23.59 -2.43
N MET A 5 -11.67 24.50 -1.47
CA MET A 5 -11.27 24.15 -0.10
C MET A 5 -12.32 23.27 0.59
N GLY A 6 -13.61 23.61 0.47
CA GLY A 6 -14.70 22.79 1.00
C GLY A 6 -14.75 21.38 0.39
N PHE A 7 -14.57 21.29 -0.93
CA PHE A 7 -14.51 20.00 -1.63
C PHE A 7 -13.30 19.16 -1.19
N ALA A 8 -12.13 19.77 -1.02
CA ALA A 8 -10.93 19.10 -0.54
C ALA A 8 -11.07 18.57 0.90
N ILE A 9 -11.76 19.32 1.77
CA ILE A 9 -12.07 18.89 3.14
C ILE A 9 -13.02 17.69 3.14
N LEU A 10 -14.09 17.73 2.33
CA LEU A 10 -15.04 16.63 2.17
C LEU A 10 -14.35 15.36 1.65
N LEU A 11 -13.48 15.49 0.64
CA LEU A 11 -12.71 14.37 0.10
C LEU A 11 -11.77 13.75 1.15
N ASN A 12 -11.10 14.57 1.96
CA ASN A 12 -10.24 14.08 3.03
C ASN A 12 -11.04 13.36 4.11
N LEU A 13 -12.19 13.90 4.52
CA LEU A 13 -13.09 13.27 5.48
C LEU A 13 -13.65 11.95 4.95
N PHE A 14 -14.01 11.90 3.66
CA PHE A 14 -14.47 10.69 3.00
C PHE A 14 -13.38 9.61 2.97
N ASN A 15 -12.15 9.95 2.57
CA ASN A 15 -11.01 9.04 2.59
C ASN A 15 -10.68 8.56 4.02
N ALA A 16 -10.72 9.45 5.00
CA ALA A 16 -10.53 9.09 6.41
C ALA A 16 -11.63 8.16 6.91
N GLY A 17 -12.88 8.38 6.50
CA GLY A 17 -14.03 7.55 6.81
C GLY A 17 -13.91 6.14 6.24
N ILE A 18 -13.54 6.02 4.95
CA ILE A 18 -13.27 4.72 4.30
C ILE A 18 -12.19 3.97 5.08
N ARG A 19 -11.06 4.62 5.35
CA ARG A 19 -9.96 3.99 6.08
C ARG A 19 -10.37 3.55 7.49
N LYS A 20 -11.15 4.36 8.21
CA LYS A 20 -11.62 4.03 9.56
C LYS A 20 -12.62 2.87 9.57
N LYS A 21 -13.52 2.80 8.57
CA LYS A 21 -14.53 1.73 8.47
C LYS A 21 -13.91 0.41 8.01
N MET A 22 -12.89 0.46 7.16
CA MET A 22 -12.30 -0.72 6.53
C MET A 22 -11.12 -1.32 7.29
N VAL A 23 -10.46 -0.55 8.16
CA VAL A 23 -9.29 -0.99 8.93
C VAL A 23 -9.63 -1.17 10.40
N ASP A 24 -9.59 -2.41 10.89
CA ASP A 24 -9.66 -2.68 12.32
C ASP A 24 -8.34 -2.26 13.00
N GLN A 25 -8.37 -1.10 13.64
CA GLN A 25 -7.22 -0.50 14.30
C GLN A 25 -6.77 -1.25 15.56
N VAL A 26 -7.65 -2.03 16.18
CA VAL A 26 -7.31 -2.84 17.37
C VAL A 26 -6.56 -4.07 16.92
N LYS A 27 -7.09 -4.77 15.93
CA LYS A 27 -6.44 -5.94 15.32
C LYS A 27 -5.10 -5.56 14.68
N LEU A 28 -5.05 -4.47 13.92
CA LEU A 28 -3.80 -3.97 13.33
C LEU A 28 -2.72 -3.71 14.38
N ARG A 29 -3.07 -3.01 15.48
CA ARG A 29 -2.13 -2.74 16.57
C ARG A 29 -1.64 -4.01 17.26
N ARG A 30 -2.53 -4.97 17.49
CA ARG A 30 -2.17 -6.28 18.06
C ARG A 30 -1.19 -7.03 17.17
N ILE A 31 -1.51 -7.17 15.89
CA ILE A 31 -0.65 -7.88 14.93
C ILE A 31 0.71 -7.18 14.82
N MET A 32 0.74 -5.85 14.72
CA MET A 32 2.01 -5.10 14.68
C MET A 32 2.88 -5.36 15.91
N LYS A 33 2.30 -5.42 17.10
CA LYS A 33 3.05 -5.69 18.34
C LYS A 33 3.63 -7.11 18.33
N GLU A 34 2.80 -8.09 17.96
CA GLU A 34 3.18 -9.51 17.91
C GLU A 34 4.26 -9.78 16.84
N THR A 35 4.07 -9.27 15.63
CA THR A 35 5.05 -9.41 14.53
C THR A 35 6.37 -8.71 14.86
N ARG A 36 6.34 -7.51 15.47
CA ARG A 36 7.57 -6.80 15.89
C ARG A 36 8.34 -7.53 16.98
N ALA A 37 7.63 -8.09 17.97
CA ALA A 37 8.26 -8.88 19.02
C ALA A 37 8.96 -10.10 18.42
N TRP A 38 8.28 -10.84 17.55
CA TRP A 38 8.86 -11.99 16.85
C TRP A 38 10.05 -11.60 15.95
N GLN A 39 9.95 -10.50 15.20
CA GLN A 39 11.07 -10.01 14.38
C GLN A 39 12.30 -9.65 15.24
N LYS A 40 12.08 -9.01 16.40
CA LYS A 40 13.16 -8.65 17.33
C LYS A 40 13.84 -9.89 17.91
N GLU A 41 13.05 -10.88 18.36
CA GLU A 41 13.58 -12.16 18.87
C GLU A 41 14.36 -12.91 17.79
N ARG A 42 13.83 -12.94 16.56
CA ARG A 42 14.47 -13.56 15.40
C ARG A 42 15.79 -12.87 15.08
N MET A 43 15.82 -11.54 15.04
CA MET A 43 17.05 -10.77 14.81
C MET A 43 18.10 -11.01 15.91
N ALA A 44 17.68 -11.06 17.17
CA ALA A 44 18.57 -11.34 18.29
C ALA A 44 19.15 -12.76 18.19
N ALA A 45 18.33 -13.77 17.87
CA ALA A 45 18.77 -15.15 17.69
C ALA A 45 19.76 -15.31 16.52
N PHE A 46 19.54 -14.59 15.41
CA PHE A 46 20.50 -14.54 14.30
C PHE A 46 21.81 -13.88 14.71
N LYS A 47 21.76 -12.78 15.46
CA LYS A 47 22.95 -12.07 15.94
C LYS A 47 23.77 -12.92 16.91
N SER A 48 23.09 -13.69 17.78
CA SER A 48 23.74 -14.60 18.73
C SER A 48 24.12 -15.97 18.14
N LYS A 49 23.84 -16.21 16.85
CA LYS A 49 24.06 -17.50 16.16
C LYS A 49 23.42 -18.71 16.86
N ASP A 50 22.31 -18.49 17.55
CA ASP A 50 21.59 -19.53 18.31
C ASP A 50 20.71 -20.35 17.34
N GLN A 51 21.27 -21.45 16.85
CA GLN A 51 20.64 -22.30 15.83
C GLN A 51 19.33 -22.95 16.32
N GLU A 52 19.25 -23.35 17.59
CA GLU A 52 18.05 -23.95 18.16
C GLU A 52 16.91 -22.93 18.20
N LYS A 53 17.20 -21.72 18.68
CA LYS A 53 16.21 -20.65 18.76
C LYS A 53 15.78 -20.16 17.39
N ILE A 54 16.70 -20.10 16.41
CA ILE A 54 16.37 -19.83 15.01
C ILE A 54 15.40 -20.89 14.46
N ALA A 55 15.68 -22.19 14.68
CA ALA A 55 14.83 -23.27 14.22
C ALA A 55 13.43 -23.21 14.86
N GLN A 56 13.34 -22.93 16.16
CA GLN A 56 12.05 -22.73 16.85
C GLN A 56 11.26 -21.53 16.31
N LEU A 57 11.93 -20.39 16.09
CA LEU A 57 11.28 -19.18 15.56
C LEU A 57 10.86 -19.34 14.09
N ASN A 58 11.60 -20.14 13.31
CA ASN A 58 11.23 -20.48 11.93
C ASN A 58 9.96 -21.34 11.88
N LYS A 59 9.70 -22.22 12.86
CA LYS A 59 8.40 -22.93 12.93
C LYS A 59 7.22 -21.97 13.10
N LYS A 60 7.41 -20.86 13.82
CA LYS A 60 6.41 -19.78 13.96
C LYS A 60 6.30 -18.87 12.72
N SER A 61 7.24 -18.95 11.78
CA SER A 61 7.31 -18.10 10.58
C SER A 61 6.03 -18.18 9.74
N ALA A 62 5.48 -19.38 9.52
CA ALA A 62 4.27 -19.55 8.73
C ALA A 62 3.06 -18.78 9.32
N TYR A 63 2.87 -18.86 10.63
CA TYR A 63 1.83 -18.12 11.34
C TYR A 63 2.09 -16.60 11.28
N MET A 64 3.34 -16.17 11.50
CA MET A 64 3.71 -14.75 11.43
C MET A 64 3.55 -14.18 10.01
N ASN A 65 3.85 -14.97 8.98
CA ASN A 65 3.62 -14.59 7.59
C ASN A 65 2.13 -14.40 7.30
N LYS A 66 1.27 -15.30 7.81
CA LYS A 66 -0.18 -15.15 7.69
C LYS A 66 -0.67 -13.86 8.35
N LEU A 67 -0.17 -13.55 9.53
CA LEU A 67 -0.46 -12.29 10.23
C LEU A 67 0.03 -11.07 9.45
N SER A 68 1.24 -11.11 8.89
CA SER A 68 1.77 -10.05 8.02
C SER A 68 0.94 -9.86 6.75
N MET A 69 0.46 -10.95 6.14
CA MET A 69 -0.44 -10.89 4.99
C MET A 69 -1.79 -10.26 5.37
N GLU A 70 -2.35 -10.62 6.52
CA GLU A 70 -3.58 -10.01 7.00
C GLU A 70 -3.41 -8.51 7.25
N MET A 71 -2.29 -8.11 7.85
CA MET A 71 -1.90 -6.69 7.99
C MET A 71 -1.82 -5.97 6.64
N MET A 72 -1.18 -6.60 5.66
CA MET A 72 -1.07 -6.06 4.31
C MET A 72 -2.46 -5.90 3.67
N GLN A 73 -3.31 -6.92 3.75
CA GLN A 73 -4.67 -6.86 3.20
C GLN A 73 -5.52 -5.78 3.87
N MET A 74 -5.41 -5.59 5.19
CA MET A 74 -6.12 -4.52 5.88
C MET A 74 -5.76 -3.13 5.33
N ASN A 75 -4.50 -2.89 4.94
CA ASN A 75 -4.10 -1.60 4.37
C ASN A 75 -4.29 -1.52 2.84
N MET A 76 -4.16 -2.64 2.12
CA MET A 76 -4.33 -2.70 0.67
C MET A 76 -5.79 -2.56 0.24
N ARG A 77 -6.76 -3.08 1.01
CA ARG A 77 -8.19 -2.97 0.67
C ARG A 77 -8.64 -1.51 0.51
N PRO A 78 -8.39 -0.60 1.47
CA PRO A 78 -8.68 0.82 1.28
C PRO A 78 -7.96 1.43 0.08
N MET A 79 -6.67 1.09 -0.11
CA MET A 79 -5.88 1.63 -1.22
C MET A 79 -6.44 1.21 -2.58
N MET A 80 -6.83 -0.05 -2.74
CA MET A 80 -7.41 -0.52 -4.00
C MET A 80 -8.71 0.22 -4.33
N ILE A 81 -9.56 0.48 -3.33
CA ILE A 81 -10.82 1.21 -3.55
C ILE A 81 -10.55 2.66 -3.98
N THR A 82 -9.49 3.30 -3.50
CA THR A 82 -9.16 4.67 -3.91
C THR A 82 -8.35 4.71 -5.21
N PHE A 83 -7.51 3.71 -5.47
CA PHE A 83 -6.57 3.69 -6.60
C PHE A 83 -7.18 3.11 -7.88
N ILE A 84 -8.01 2.06 -7.78
CA ILE A 84 -8.64 1.43 -8.95
C ILE A 84 -9.49 2.43 -9.73
N PRO A 85 -10.40 3.21 -9.11
CA PRO A 85 -11.17 4.20 -9.85
C PRO A 85 -10.29 5.24 -10.55
N LEU A 86 -9.19 5.65 -9.92
CA LEU A 86 -8.25 6.60 -10.48
C LEU A 86 -7.56 6.03 -11.73
N ILE A 87 -7.07 4.78 -11.66
CA ILE A 87 -6.48 4.09 -12.82
C ILE A 87 -7.52 3.90 -13.93
N LEU A 88 -8.77 3.56 -13.60
CA LEU A 88 -9.83 3.39 -14.60
C LEU A 88 -10.10 4.70 -15.35
N ILE A 89 -10.13 5.84 -14.64
CA ILE A 89 -10.24 7.16 -15.27
C ILE A 89 -9.02 7.40 -16.16
N PHE A 90 -7.81 7.13 -15.67
CA PHE A 90 -6.58 7.33 -16.42
C PHE A 90 -6.57 6.52 -17.73
N TYR A 91 -6.99 5.25 -17.68
CA TYR A 91 -6.93 4.34 -18.83
C TYR A 91 -8.10 4.51 -19.81
N PHE A 92 -9.32 4.76 -19.34
CA PHE A 92 -10.51 4.80 -20.20
C PHE A 92 -11.00 6.21 -20.54
N VAL A 93 -10.81 7.18 -19.64
CA VAL A 93 -11.40 8.53 -19.79
C VAL A 93 -10.40 9.52 -20.38
N LEU A 94 -9.13 9.46 -19.98
CA LEU A 94 -8.13 10.41 -20.48
C LEU A 94 -7.80 10.26 -21.97
N PRO A 95 -7.58 9.05 -22.54
CA PRO A 95 -7.22 8.92 -23.95
C PRO A 95 -8.20 9.55 -24.94
N PRO A 96 -9.54 9.38 -24.82
CA PRO A 96 -10.47 10.04 -25.73
C PRO A 96 -10.59 11.54 -25.49
N MET A 97 -10.31 12.04 -24.28
CA MET A 97 -10.40 13.46 -23.94
C MET A 97 -9.14 14.26 -24.32
N PHE A 98 -7.98 13.61 -24.32
CA PHE A 98 -6.67 14.19 -24.59
C PHE A 98 -5.96 13.43 -25.72
N SER A 99 -6.59 13.40 -26.90
CA SER A 99 -6.06 12.74 -28.10
C SER A 99 -4.90 13.50 -28.77
N PHE A 100 -4.53 14.66 -28.25
CA PHE A 100 -3.45 15.52 -28.73
C PHE A 100 -2.33 15.61 -27.69
N THR A 101 -1.09 15.85 -28.12
CA THR A 101 0.06 15.97 -27.23
C THR A 101 -0.16 17.09 -26.21
N VAL A 102 -0.34 16.71 -24.93
CA VAL A 102 -0.58 17.64 -23.82
C VAL A 102 0.72 18.11 -23.13
N GLY A 103 1.86 17.50 -23.44
CA GLY A 103 3.16 17.92 -22.93
C GLY A 103 4.29 16.97 -23.36
N LEU A 104 5.48 17.52 -23.61
CA LEU A 104 6.69 16.75 -23.92
C LEU A 104 7.56 16.64 -22.67
N SER A 105 7.87 15.42 -22.25
CA SER A 105 8.80 15.20 -21.14
C SER A 105 10.22 15.55 -21.58
N PRO A 106 10.94 16.43 -20.88
CA PRO A 106 12.35 16.72 -21.18
C PRO A 106 13.29 15.55 -20.82
N VAL A 107 12.79 14.53 -20.12
CA VAL A 107 13.53 13.32 -19.74
C VAL A 107 12.86 12.07 -20.36
N PRO A 108 13.61 11.22 -21.08
CA PRO A 108 13.05 10.00 -21.67
C PRO A 108 12.66 9.00 -20.57
N LEU A 109 11.41 8.53 -20.59
CA LEU A 109 10.87 7.55 -19.65
C LEU A 109 11.17 6.10 -20.10
N ASN A 110 12.43 5.81 -20.43
CA ASN A 110 12.88 4.48 -20.90
C ASN A 110 12.81 3.35 -19.85
N VAL A 111 12.34 3.66 -18.64
CA VAL A 111 12.24 2.73 -17.51
C VAL A 111 10.94 1.92 -17.47
N ILE A 112 9.98 2.22 -18.35
CA ILE A 112 8.72 1.47 -18.48
C ILE A 112 8.75 0.73 -19.82
N PRO A 113 8.71 -0.62 -19.84
CA PRO A 113 8.67 -1.37 -21.09
C PRO A 113 7.32 -1.19 -21.80
N GLY A 114 7.39 -0.76 -23.06
CA GLY A 114 6.26 -0.54 -23.96
C GLY A 114 6.14 0.93 -24.35
N ASP A 115 5.89 1.19 -25.63
CA ASP A 115 5.66 2.52 -26.23
C ASP A 115 4.32 3.15 -25.77
N PHE A 116 3.93 2.95 -24.51
CA PHE A 116 2.69 3.47 -23.92
C PHE A 116 2.70 5.00 -23.79
N PHE A 117 3.87 5.62 -23.91
CA PHE A 117 4.06 7.06 -23.85
C PHE A 117 4.88 7.54 -25.07
N ALA A 118 4.40 7.25 -26.28
CA ALA A 118 4.74 8.08 -27.42
C ALA A 118 3.99 9.41 -27.26
N LEU A 119 4.69 10.43 -26.75
CA LEU A 119 4.19 11.80 -26.59
C LEU A 119 4.16 12.54 -27.93
#